data_AF-A0A6C0JTY6-F1
#
_entry.id   AF-A0A6C0JTY6-F1
#
_cell.length_a   1.000
_cell.length_b   1.000
_cell.length_c   1.000
_cell.angle_alpha   90.00
_cell.angle_beta   90.00
_cell.angle_gamma   90.00
#
_symmetry.space_group_name_H-M   'P 1'
#
loop_
_entity.id
_entity.type
_entity.pdbx_description
1 polymer ?
#
loop_
_entity_poly.entity_id
_entity_poly.type
_entity_poly.pdbx_seq_one_letter_code
_entity_poly.pdbx_strand_id
1 'polypeptide(L)'
;MDISESNTFIFRARAQEIDRPEKTDTYFAYKDKSAVFVKGPFENDSGPKINLIISNIKHDFGLPYIKSSIMYLIPDIFENPLFGFRSSILKNMKYPFLVSEDKTFNNSDLQTQTIKVEYSKKHKRYFRGMSGNSIEIVDFTNINNGFPITLSHLHDINKNNVLMCEFILNILFRYLFGIPDLALQNFIKSDHIYSVDEDVVFKFDHFMNPINLDEKLCKLIKSFITINDCIIKKLQNWKLNRSFIYDLCEITGNDKKETYAILKETLLEIRNRKSLIKLFTFQKLIIFRNVYMIEKRKIFYNDDEVYFDFLTKNDIIDEQFDSDKVIVTYTERRKDFDDTSL
;
A
#
# COMPACT_ATOMS: atom_id res chain seq x y z
N MET A 1 -34.48 -0.18 14.24
CA MET A 1 -33.32 -0.05 15.15
C MET A 1 -32.16 0.47 14.33
N ASP A 2 -31.46 1.48 14.83
CA ASP A 2 -30.22 1.89 14.19
C ASP A 2 -29.17 0.79 14.33
N ILE A 3 -28.46 0.51 13.23
CA ILE A 3 -27.41 -0.50 13.21
C ILE A 3 -26.15 0.14 13.78
N SER A 4 -25.81 -0.24 15.01
CA SER A 4 -24.57 0.18 15.67
C SER A 4 -23.49 -0.89 15.56
N GLU A 5 -22.24 -0.47 15.76
CA GLU A 5 -21.07 -1.32 15.70
C GLU A 5 -21.11 -2.40 16.79
N SER A 6 -21.45 -2.03 18.02
CA SER A 6 -21.58 -2.92 19.17
C SER A 6 -22.68 -3.98 19.01
N ASN A 7 -23.77 -3.65 18.30
CA ASN A 7 -24.84 -4.61 17.99
C ASN A 7 -24.49 -5.52 16.81
N THR A 8 -23.50 -5.14 15.99
CA THR A 8 -23.09 -5.89 14.80
C THR A 8 -21.92 -6.84 15.08
N PHE A 9 -21.03 -6.44 15.99
CA PHE A 9 -19.76 -7.11 16.21
C PHE A 9 -19.55 -7.50 17.67
N ILE A 10 -19.06 -8.72 17.87
CA ILE A 10 -18.49 -9.15 19.14
C ILE A 10 -16.98 -8.89 19.06
N PHE A 11 -16.52 -7.85 19.74
CA PHE A 11 -15.10 -7.46 19.77
C PHE A 11 -14.20 -8.61 20.27
N ARG A 12 -13.07 -8.85 19.60
CA ARG A 12 -12.05 -9.82 20.02
C ARG A 12 -10.80 -9.12 20.55
N ALA A 13 -10.14 -8.31 19.71
CA ALA A 13 -8.90 -7.63 20.06
C ALA A 13 -8.61 -6.47 19.09
N ARG A 14 -7.93 -5.42 19.56
CA ARG A 14 -7.45 -4.34 18.67
C ARG A 14 -6.20 -4.80 17.92
N ALA A 15 -6.12 -4.46 16.64
CA ALA A 15 -5.01 -4.87 15.80
C ALA A 15 -3.84 -3.87 15.82
N GLN A 16 -4.05 -2.60 16.19
CA GLN A 16 -2.97 -1.62 16.23
C GLN A 16 -3.21 -0.53 17.27
N GLU A 17 -2.11 0.11 17.69
CA GLU A 17 -2.16 1.37 18.42
C GLU A 17 -2.64 2.50 17.49
N ILE A 18 -3.45 3.41 18.05
CA ILE A 18 -3.91 4.61 17.37
C ILE A 18 -3.07 5.78 17.84
N ASP A 19 -2.14 6.19 17.00
CA ASP A 19 -1.07 7.13 17.33
C ASP A 19 -1.15 8.46 16.56
N ARG A 20 -2.14 8.61 15.65
CA ARG A 20 -2.42 9.83 14.86
C ARG A 20 -3.93 10.16 14.77
N PRO A 21 -4.34 11.45 14.71
CA PRO A 21 -5.75 11.85 14.63
C PRO A 21 -6.49 11.32 13.38
N GLU A 22 -5.81 11.18 12.26
CA GLU A 22 -6.38 10.70 11.00
C GLU A 22 -6.51 9.17 10.93
N LYS A 23 -5.91 8.45 11.88
CA LYS A 23 -5.84 6.99 11.85
C LYS A 23 -7.17 6.38 12.26
N THR A 24 -7.68 5.47 11.43
CA THR A 24 -8.88 4.67 11.72
C THR A 24 -8.57 3.56 12.71
N ASP A 25 -9.54 3.13 13.53
CA ASP A 25 -9.36 1.90 14.31
C ASP A 25 -9.22 0.69 13.38
N THR A 26 -8.42 -0.28 13.81
CA THR A 26 -8.47 -1.63 13.25
C THR A 26 -8.55 -2.65 14.38
N TYR A 27 -9.39 -3.66 14.19
CA TYR A 27 -9.61 -4.69 15.20
C TYR A 27 -10.14 -5.99 14.61
N PHE A 28 -10.00 -7.05 15.37
CA PHE A 28 -10.62 -8.35 15.11
C PHE A 28 -11.93 -8.44 15.87
N ALA A 29 -12.94 -9.05 15.25
CA ALA A 29 -14.25 -9.27 15.84
C ALA A 29 -14.88 -10.56 15.31
N TYR A 30 -16.02 -10.95 15.89
CA TYR A 30 -16.96 -11.84 15.26
C TYR A 30 -18.15 -11.04 14.73
N LYS A 31 -18.57 -11.36 13.51
CA LYS A 31 -19.88 -10.98 12.97
C LYS A 31 -20.69 -12.26 12.85
N ASP A 32 -21.76 -12.35 13.63
CA ASP A 32 -22.49 -13.60 13.87
C ASP A 32 -21.55 -14.69 14.43
N LYS A 33 -21.15 -15.65 13.59
CA LYS A 33 -20.21 -16.73 13.94
C LYS A 33 -18.89 -16.67 13.14
N SER A 34 -18.74 -15.67 12.28
CA SER A 34 -17.60 -15.56 11.38
C SER A 34 -16.57 -14.59 11.94
N ALA A 35 -15.31 -15.00 11.97
CA ALA A 35 -14.19 -14.13 12.33
C ALA A 35 -13.95 -13.08 11.22
N VAL A 36 -13.88 -11.82 11.62
CA VAL A 36 -13.68 -10.68 10.72
C VAL A 36 -12.60 -9.75 11.23
N PHE A 37 -11.93 -9.08 10.30
CA PHE A 37 -11.11 -7.91 10.53
C PHE A 37 -11.90 -6.67 10.14
N VAL A 38 -11.97 -5.68 11.02
CA VAL A 38 -12.71 -4.45 10.83
C VAL A 38 -11.74 -3.27 10.83
N LYS A 39 -11.83 -2.41 9.81
CA LYS A 39 -11.15 -1.11 9.73
C LYS A 39 -12.21 -0.02 9.67
N GLY A 40 -12.10 1.00 10.53
CA GLY A 40 -13.01 2.13 10.55
C GLY A 40 -13.22 2.69 11.97
N PRO A 41 -14.06 3.72 12.12
CA PRO A 41 -14.82 4.39 11.07
C PRO A 41 -13.90 5.13 10.10
N PHE A 42 -14.31 5.25 8.83
CA PHE A 42 -13.68 6.12 7.85
C PHE A 42 -14.46 7.44 7.71
N GLU A 43 -13.79 8.51 7.30
CA GLU A 43 -14.43 9.81 7.05
C GLU A 43 -15.42 9.75 5.89
N ASN A 44 -15.05 9.03 4.84
CA ASN A 44 -15.87 8.78 3.66
C ASN A 44 -15.63 7.35 3.16
N ASP A 45 -16.40 6.93 2.16
CA ASP A 45 -16.34 5.56 1.65
C ASP A 45 -15.31 5.36 0.53
N SER A 46 -14.53 6.38 0.16
CA SER A 46 -13.55 6.30 -0.94
C SER A 46 -12.48 5.24 -0.67
N GLY A 47 -11.82 5.28 0.49
CA GLY A 47 -10.81 4.28 0.87
C GLY A 47 -11.35 2.84 0.90
N PRO A 48 -12.46 2.58 1.60
CA PRO A 48 -13.12 1.27 1.58
C PRO A 48 -13.54 0.80 0.18
N LYS A 49 -14.07 1.69 -0.67
CA LYS A 49 -14.44 1.35 -2.06
C LYS A 49 -13.23 0.99 -2.91
N ILE A 50 -12.11 1.71 -2.76
CA ILE A 50 -10.84 1.34 -3.42
C ILE A 50 -10.47 -0.09 -3.06
N ASN A 51 -10.52 -0.44 -1.77
CA ASN A 51 -10.19 -1.79 -1.31
C ASN A 51 -11.11 -2.87 -1.94
N LEU A 52 -12.42 -2.62 -2.03
CA LEU A 52 -13.36 -3.53 -2.70
C LEU A 52 -13.03 -3.72 -4.18
N ILE A 53 -12.76 -2.64 -4.90
CA ILE A 53 -12.44 -2.71 -6.33
C ILE A 53 -11.13 -3.46 -6.55
N ILE A 54 -10.10 -3.17 -5.75
CA ILE A 54 -8.82 -3.89 -5.79
C ILE A 54 -9.00 -5.39 -5.52
N SER A 55 -9.85 -5.75 -4.55
CA SER A 55 -10.19 -7.14 -4.25
C SER A 55 -10.81 -7.85 -5.45
N ASN A 56 -11.74 -7.19 -6.17
CA ASN A 56 -12.34 -7.72 -7.39
C ASN A 56 -11.33 -7.87 -8.54
N ILE A 57 -10.42 -6.90 -8.71
CA ILE A 57 -9.36 -7.00 -9.72
C ILE A 57 -8.43 -8.19 -9.40
N LYS A 58 -8.06 -8.38 -8.14
CA LYS A 58 -7.25 -9.54 -7.71
C LYS A 58 -7.94 -10.86 -8.02
N HIS A 59 -9.24 -10.95 -7.77
CA HIS A 59 -10.06 -12.10 -8.15
C HIS A 59 -9.98 -12.35 -9.67
N ASP A 60 -10.17 -11.33 -10.51
CA ASP A 60 -10.06 -11.45 -11.97
C ASP A 60 -8.66 -11.87 -12.44
N PHE A 61 -7.62 -11.49 -11.69
CA PHE A 61 -6.23 -11.85 -11.95
C PHE A 61 -5.87 -13.25 -11.44
N GLY A 62 -6.79 -13.93 -10.75
CA GLY A 62 -6.58 -15.22 -10.11
C GLY A 62 -5.53 -15.15 -9.00
N LEU A 63 -5.52 -14.04 -8.25
CA LEU A 63 -4.71 -13.83 -7.06
C LEU A 63 -5.53 -14.08 -5.78
N PRO A 64 -4.88 -14.52 -4.69
CA PRO A 64 -5.52 -14.55 -3.38
C PRO A 64 -6.01 -13.15 -2.99
N TYR A 65 -7.26 -13.07 -2.55
CA TYR A 65 -7.89 -11.83 -2.11
C TYR A 65 -8.70 -12.08 -0.85
N ILE A 66 -8.90 -11.03 -0.07
CA ILE A 66 -9.73 -11.06 1.13
C ILE A 66 -11.11 -10.55 0.74
N LYS A 67 -12.15 -11.36 0.97
CA LYS A 67 -13.52 -10.89 0.78
C LYS A 67 -13.82 -9.81 1.79
N SER A 68 -14.31 -8.69 1.29
CA SER A 68 -14.56 -7.50 2.06
C SER A 68 -15.93 -6.94 1.72
N SER A 69 -16.51 -6.18 2.64
CA SER A 69 -17.76 -5.44 2.46
C SER A 69 -17.68 -4.10 3.17
N ILE A 70 -18.49 -3.13 2.74
CA ILE A 70 -18.63 -1.85 3.43
C ILE A 70 -19.92 -1.90 4.25
N MET A 71 -19.82 -1.55 5.54
CA MET A 71 -20.97 -1.41 6.42
C MET A 71 -21.02 0.03 6.95
N TYR A 72 -22.21 0.63 7.00
CA TYR A 72 -22.40 1.96 7.58
C TYR A 72 -23.00 1.83 8.96
N LEU A 73 -22.20 2.10 10.00
CA LEU A 73 -22.52 1.79 11.39
C LEU A 73 -22.30 3.00 12.29
N ILE A 74 -23.06 3.06 13.40
CA ILE A 74 -22.78 4.00 14.49
C ILE A 74 -21.57 3.47 15.29
N PRO A 75 -20.48 4.25 15.44
CA PRO A 75 -19.20 3.81 15.99
C PRO A 75 -19.18 3.81 17.54
N ASP A 76 -19.83 2.83 18.17
CA ASP A 76 -20.08 2.77 19.62
C ASP A 76 -19.34 1.65 20.37
N ILE A 77 -18.51 0.82 19.70
CA ILE A 77 -17.85 -0.33 20.37
C ILE A 77 -16.73 0.07 21.35
N PHE A 78 -16.16 1.27 21.17
CA PHE A 78 -15.09 1.79 22.01
C PHE A 78 -15.56 3.05 22.73
N GLU A 79 -15.70 2.94 24.04
CA GLU A 79 -16.08 4.06 24.88
C GLU A 79 -14.96 5.12 24.91
N ASN A 80 -15.31 6.36 24.58
CA ASN A 80 -14.43 7.54 24.70
C ASN A 80 -13.02 7.33 24.12
N PRO A 81 -12.89 7.10 22.81
CA PRO A 81 -11.58 6.93 22.17
C PRO A 81 -10.71 8.17 22.44
N LEU A 82 -9.54 7.93 23.01
CA LEU A 82 -8.59 8.98 23.37
C LEU A 82 -7.95 9.62 22.13
N PHE A 83 -7.89 8.89 21.01
CA PHE A 83 -7.21 9.33 19.80
C PHE A 83 -7.80 8.71 18.54
N GLY A 84 -7.29 9.13 17.38
CA GLY A 84 -7.73 8.67 16.07
C GLY A 84 -9.00 9.35 15.58
N PHE A 85 -9.39 8.95 14.38
CA PHE A 85 -10.51 9.58 13.69
C PHE A 85 -11.81 9.45 14.50
N ARG A 86 -11.97 8.35 15.23
CA ARG A 86 -13.12 8.13 16.10
C ARG A 86 -13.29 9.17 17.22
N SER A 87 -12.23 9.85 17.65
CA SER A 87 -12.33 10.87 18.70
C SER A 87 -12.97 12.18 18.21
N SER A 88 -13.00 12.43 16.90
CA SER A 88 -13.49 13.69 16.31
C SER A 88 -14.86 13.61 15.64
N ILE A 89 -15.46 12.41 15.57
CA ILE A 89 -16.73 12.19 14.86
C ILE A 89 -17.98 12.36 15.74
N LEU A 90 -19.11 12.51 15.08
CA LEU A 90 -20.43 12.61 15.72
C LEU A 90 -20.93 11.21 16.11
N LYS A 91 -21.06 10.96 17.42
CA LYS A 91 -21.36 9.63 17.99
C LYS A 91 -22.73 9.04 17.59
N ASN A 92 -23.62 9.82 17.01
CA ASN A 92 -24.95 9.41 16.56
C ASN A 92 -25.07 9.30 15.03
N MET A 93 -23.97 9.42 14.29
CA MET A 93 -23.96 9.29 12.84
C MET A 93 -23.38 7.94 12.40
N LYS A 94 -23.84 7.46 11.24
CA LYS A 94 -23.29 6.27 10.60
C LYS A 94 -22.05 6.65 9.79
N TYR A 95 -21.01 5.85 9.94
CA TYR A 95 -19.76 5.98 9.18
C TYR A 95 -19.45 4.67 8.44
N PRO A 96 -18.74 4.73 7.31
CA PRO A 96 -18.30 3.54 6.62
C PRO A 96 -17.23 2.77 7.41
N PHE A 97 -17.37 1.46 7.43
CA PHE A 97 -16.43 0.48 7.95
C PHE A 97 -16.11 -0.54 6.86
N LEU A 98 -14.83 -0.85 6.70
CA LEU A 98 -14.39 -1.96 5.87
C LEU A 98 -14.36 -3.22 6.73
N VAL A 99 -15.15 -4.22 6.34
CA VAL A 99 -15.29 -5.49 7.06
C VAL A 99 -14.79 -6.60 6.17
N SER A 100 -13.70 -7.23 6.58
CA SER A 100 -12.96 -8.22 5.80
C SER A 100 -12.94 -9.57 6.50
N GLU A 101 -12.86 -10.67 5.75
CA GLU A 101 -12.58 -11.99 6.35
C GLU A 101 -11.26 -11.96 7.14
N ASP A 102 -11.25 -12.52 8.36
CA ASP A 102 -10.01 -12.72 9.11
C ASP A 102 -9.22 -13.90 8.50
N LYS A 103 -8.08 -13.59 7.86
CA LYS A 103 -7.11 -14.58 7.34
C LYS A 103 -5.91 -14.78 8.24
N THR A 104 -5.85 -14.05 9.37
CA THR A 104 -4.70 -14.02 10.25
C THR A 104 -4.85 -15.06 11.36
N PHE A 105 -6.03 -15.13 11.98
CA PHE A 105 -6.28 -15.97 13.16
C PHE A 105 -7.38 -16.99 12.86
N ASN A 106 -7.02 -18.03 12.12
CA ASN A 106 -7.91 -19.15 11.77
C ASN A 106 -8.37 -19.89 13.05
N ASN A 107 -9.45 -19.42 13.68
CA ASN A 107 -10.10 -19.97 14.88
C ASN A 107 -9.26 -20.01 16.17
N SER A 108 -8.09 -19.36 16.22
CA SER A 108 -7.34 -19.22 17.47
C SER A 108 -7.98 -18.17 18.38
N ASP A 109 -8.03 -18.46 19.68
CA ASP A 109 -8.43 -17.49 20.68
C ASP A 109 -7.38 -16.37 20.78
N LEU A 110 -7.78 -15.18 20.36
CA LEU A 110 -6.93 -13.99 20.31
C LEU A 110 -6.70 -13.37 21.68
N GLN A 111 -7.53 -13.68 22.68
CA GLN A 111 -7.45 -13.03 24.00
C GLN A 111 -6.13 -13.37 24.73
N THR A 112 -5.54 -14.52 24.42
CA THR A 112 -4.23 -14.91 24.98
C THR A 112 -3.03 -14.27 24.29
N GLN A 113 -3.26 -13.52 23.21
CA GLN A 113 -2.21 -12.95 22.35
C GLN A 113 -2.24 -11.42 22.36
N THR A 114 -2.87 -10.79 23.35
CA THR A 114 -2.85 -9.32 23.48
C THR A 114 -1.77 -8.88 24.46
N ILE A 115 -1.05 -7.82 24.10
CA ILE A 115 -0.15 -7.10 24.98
C ILE A 115 -0.74 -5.74 25.34
N LYS A 116 -0.43 -5.32 26.56
CA LYS A 116 -0.76 -3.97 27.04
C LYS A 116 0.35 -3.02 26.61
N VAL A 117 0.03 -2.09 25.72
CA VAL A 117 0.95 -1.05 25.26
C VAL A 117 0.64 0.24 25.99
N GLU A 118 1.64 0.80 26.65
CA GLU A 118 1.54 2.14 27.21
C GLU A 118 1.70 3.20 26.13
N TYR A 119 0.83 4.22 26.16
CA TYR A 119 0.99 5.38 25.28
C TYR A 119 2.34 6.06 25.52
N SER A 120 2.99 6.47 24.43
CA SER A 120 4.29 7.13 24.51
C SER A 120 4.23 8.41 25.37
N LYS A 121 5.38 8.85 25.91
CA LYS A 121 5.45 10.13 26.65
C LYS A 121 4.93 11.32 25.84
N LYS A 122 5.10 11.29 24.51
CA LYS A 122 4.59 12.32 23.60
C LYS A 122 3.06 12.33 23.61
N HIS A 123 2.45 11.14 23.54
CA HIS A 123 1.00 10.97 23.60
C HIS A 123 0.45 11.34 24.98
N LYS A 124 1.10 10.89 26.07
CA LYS A 124 0.72 11.23 27.47
C LYS A 124 0.61 12.74 27.73
N ARG A 125 1.31 13.61 26.98
CA ARG A 125 1.19 15.08 27.10
C ARG A 125 -0.19 15.61 26.68
N TYR A 126 -0.85 14.95 25.73
CA TYR A 126 -2.22 15.28 25.33
C TYR A 126 -3.26 14.84 26.37
N PHE A 127 -2.88 13.98 27.32
CA PHE A 127 -3.79 13.31 28.25
C PHE A 127 -3.59 13.72 29.72
N ARG A 128 -3.16 14.96 30.00
CA ARG A 128 -3.05 15.45 31.37
C ARG A 128 -4.41 15.34 32.09
N GLY A 129 -4.54 14.34 32.97
CA GLY A 129 -5.73 14.13 33.82
C GLY A 129 -6.66 13.00 33.41
N MET A 130 -6.40 12.25 32.33
CA MET A 130 -7.23 11.07 31.98
C MET A 130 -6.64 9.77 32.54
N SER A 131 -7.46 9.01 33.25
CA SER A 131 -7.14 7.67 33.73
C SER A 131 -7.22 6.67 32.56
N GLY A 132 -6.11 6.46 31.85
CA GLY A 132 -6.06 5.56 30.70
C GLY A 132 -4.74 5.67 29.95
N ASN A 133 -3.66 5.15 30.53
CA ASN A 133 -2.30 5.30 29.97
C ASN A 133 -1.90 4.17 29.03
N SER A 134 -2.81 3.26 28.71
CA SER A 134 -2.48 2.02 27.99
C SER A 134 -3.67 1.47 27.22
N ILE A 135 -3.37 0.75 26.15
CA ILE A 135 -4.33 0.05 25.30
C ILE A 135 -3.87 -1.40 25.13
N GLU A 136 -4.81 -2.33 25.05
CA GLU A 136 -4.51 -3.72 24.72
C GLU A 136 -4.62 -3.92 23.21
N ILE A 137 -3.55 -4.40 22.61
CA ILE A 137 -3.46 -4.69 21.17
C ILE A 137 -2.88 -6.09 20.98
N VAL A 138 -3.14 -6.70 19.82
CA VAL A 138 -2.55 -7.99 19.45
C VAL A 138 -1.02 -7.89 19.39
N ASP A 139 -0.35 -8.86 20.01
CA ASP A 139 1.08 -9.10 19.89
C ASP A 139 1.36 -9.99 18.69
N PHE A 140 1.90 -9.39 17.63
CA PHE A 140 2.24 -10.13 16.42
C PHE A 140 3.61 -10.82 16.47
N THR A 141 4.38 -10.68 17.55
CA THR A 141 5.76 -11.21 17.60
C THR A 141 5.83 -12.73 17.63
N ASN A 142 4.83 -13.41 18.19
CA ASN A 142 4.82 -14.86 18.40
C ASN A 142 3.87 -15.61 17.45
N ILE A 143 3.44 -14.98 16.36
CA ILE A 143 2.53 -15.60 15.40
C ILE A 143 3.32 -16.44 14.39
N ASN A 144 3.33 -17.75 14.62
CA ASN A 144 4.01 -18.73 13.76
C ASN A 144 3.39 -18.85 12.35
N ASN A 145 2.09 -18.56 12.23
CA ASN A 145 1.34 -18.58 10.98
C ASN A 145 0.48 -17.32 10.92
N GLY A 146 0.76 -16.41 9.98
CA GLY A 146 -0.06 -15.23 9.79
C GLY A 146 0.73 -13.97 9.47
N PHE A 147 0.10 -12.86 9.84
CA PHE A 147 0.57 -11.48 9.71
C PHE A 147 1.44 -11.11 10.93
N PRO A 148 2.49 -10.28 10.76
CA PRO A 148 3.11 -9.88 9.50
C PRO A 148 4.05 -10.97 8.94
N ILE A 149 4.25 -11.01 7.61
CA ILE A 149 5.39 -11.75 7.05
C ILE A 149 6.69 -11.10 7.56
N THR A 150 7.63 -11.92 7.99
CA THR A 150 8.97 -11.51 8.43
C THR A 150 10.02 -12.09 7.48
N LEU A 151 11.27 -11.66 7.63
CA LEU A 151 12.37 -12.24 6.85
C LEU A 151 12.54 -13.75 7.09
N SER A 152 12.26 -14.25 8.29
CA SER A 152 12.32 -15.70 8.56
C SER A 152 11.22 -16.45 7.82
N HIS A 153 10.00 -15.90 7.76
CA HIS A 153 8.89 -16.48 6.99
C HIS A 153 9.21 -16.62 5.50
N LEU A 154 10.01 -15.72 4.91
CA LEU A 154 10.39 -15.79 3.50
C LEU A 154 11.16 -17.06 3.14
N HIS A 155 11.98 -17.60 4.05
CA HIS A 155 12.69 -18.85 3.80
C HIS A 155 11.71 -20.02 3.64
N ASP A 156 10.65 -20.05 4.45
CA ASP A 156 9.63 -21.10 4.37
C ASP A 156 8.71 -20.90 3.17
N ILE A 157 8.35 -19.66 2.85
CA ILE A 157 7.64 -19.32 1.62
C ILE A 157 8.43 -19.77 0.40
N ASN A 158 9.75 -19.53 0.37
CA ASN A 158 10.60 -19.90 -0.76
C ASN A 158 10.76 -21.42 -0.95
N LYS A 159 10.53 -22.23 0.10
CA LYS A 159 10.47 -23.70 -0.05
C LYS A 159 9.18 -24.16 -0.75
N ASN A 160 8.15 -23.32 -0.77
CA ASN A 160 6.89 -23.59 -1.44
C ASN A 160 6.73 -22.70 -2.68
N ASN A 161 6.97 -23.27 -3.85
CA ASN A 161 6.89 -22.54 -5.12
C ASN A 161 5.55 -21.84 -5.34
N VAL A 162 4.44 -22.38 -4.84
CA VAL A 162 3.11 -21.75 -4.98
C VAL A 162 3.05 -20.46 -4.16
N LEU A 163 3.40 -20.52 -2.88
CA LEU A 163 3.36 -19.35 -2.00
C LEU A 163 4.35 -18.27 -2.43
N MET A 164 5.56 -18.67 -2.85
CA MET A 164 6.53 -17.70 -3.38
C MET A 164 6.04 -17.06 -4.69
N CYS A 165 5.34 -17.82 -5.53
CA CYS A 165 4.71 -17.29 -6.74
C CYS A 165 3.65 -16.24 -6.39
N GLU A 166 2.76 -16.53 -5.44
CA GLU A 166 1.73 -15.61 -4.95
C GLU A 166 2.33 -14.36 -4.32
N PHE A 167 3.37 -14.50 -3.50
CA PHE A 167 4.07 -13.38 -2.88
C PHE A 167 4.62 -12.40 -3.93
N ILE A 168 5.37 -12.91 -4.92
CA ILE A 168 5.91 -12.08 -6.00
C ILE A 168 4.80 -11.45 -6.84
N LEU A 169 3.74 -12.21 -7.16
CA LEU A 169 2.61 -11.67 -7.92
C LEU A 169 1.87 -10.55 -7.16
N ASN A 170 1.74 -10.64 -5.84
CA ASN A 170 1.19 -9.55 -5.03
C ASN A 170 2.10 -8.32 -5.03
N ILE A 171 3.44 -8.48 -4.98
CA ILE A 171 4.38 -7.34 -5.14
C ILE A 171 4.17 -6.67 -6.50
N LEU A 172 4.11 -7.45 -7.57
CA LEU A 172 3.90 -6.93 -8.92
C LEU A 172 2.53 -6.29 -9.10
N PHE A 173 1.50 -6.82 -8.41
CA PHE A 173 0.18 -6.20 -8.37
C PHE A 173 0.24 -4.82 -7.70
N ARG A 174 0.86 -4.69 -6.53
CA ARG A 174 1.04 -3.40 -5.86
C ARG A 174 1.81 -2.42 -6.72
N TYR A 175 2.88 -2.87 -7.39
CA TYR A 175 3.63 -2.07 -8.35
C TYR A 175 2.76 -1.58 -9.52
N LEU A 176 2.04 -2.50 -10.17
CA LEU A 176 1.19 -2.20 -11.32
C LEU A 176 0.13 -1.14 -10.96
N PHE A 177 -0.52 -1.26 -9.81
CA PHE A 177 -1.59 -0.34 -9.39
C PHE A 177 -1.10 0.89 -8.62
N GLY A 178 0.20 1.04 -8.42
CA GLY A 178 0.76 2.16 -7.65
C GLY A 178 0.27 2.16 -6.19
N ILE A 179 0.10 0.98 -5.59
CA ILE A 179 -0.25 0.83 -4.17
C ILE A 179 1.02 1.02 -3.34
N PRO A 180 1.12 2.09 -2.54
CA PRO A 180 2.35 2.39 -1.82
C PRO A 180 2.64 1.35 -0.73
N ASP A 181 3.90 1.34 -0.26
CA ASP A 181 4.40 0.47 0.82
C ASP A 181 4.45 -1.04 0.50
N LEU A 182 5.66 -1.53 0.23
CA LEU A 182 5.95 -2.96 0.01
C LEU A 182 6.53 -3.64 1.27
N ALA A 183 6.36 -3.05 2.45
CA ALA A 183 6.82 -3.67 3.69
C ALA A 183 6.22 -5.07 3.84
N LEU A 184 7.03 -6.02 4.32
CA LEU A 184 6.60 -7.41 4.52
C LEU A 184 5.41 -7.52 5.48
N GLN A 185 5.23 -6.52 6.35
CA GLN A 185 4.06 -6.44 7.20
C GLN A 185 2.76 -6.32 6.42
N ASN A 186 2.73 -5.79 5.20
CA ASN A 186 1.50 -5.67 4.40
C ASN A 186 1.11 -6.98 3.68
N PHE A 187 1.62 -8.11 4.16
CA PHE A 187 1.33 -9.44 3.63
C PHE A 187 0.99 -10.41 4.76
N ILE A 188 0.00 -11.27 4.52
CA ILE A 188 -0.46 -12.32 5.44
C ILE A 188 -0.09 -13.66 4.82
N LYS A 189 0.63 -14.50 5.57
CA LYS A 189 0.84 -15.91 5.22
C LYS A 189 -0.18 -16.78 5.94
N SER A 190 -1.09 -17.40 5.18
CA SER A 190 -2.02 -18.44 5.65
C SER A 190 -1.87 -19.64 4.72
N ASP A 191 -2.98 -20.19 4.21
CA ASP A 191 -2.96 -21.17 3.10
C ASP A 191 -2.52 -20.55 1.76
N HIS A 192 -2.60 -19.22 1.69
CA HIS A 192 -2.17 -18.38 0.57
C HIS A 192 -1.39 -17.17 1.09
N ILE A 193 -0.78 -16.42 0.17
CA ILE A 193 -0.22 -15.09 0.45
C ILE A 193 -1.21 -14.01 0.06
N TYR A 194 -1.76 -13.32 1.06
CA TYR A 194 -2.66 -12.18 0.86
C TYR A 194 -1.89 -10.87 1.04
N SER A 195 -2.14 -9.87 0.18
CA SER A 195 -1.69 -8.50 0.42
C SER A 195 -2.83 -7.65 1.00
N VAL A 196 -2.50 -6.80 1.98
CA VAL A 196 -3.44 -5.96 2.74
C VAL A 196 -3.00 -4.50 2.76
N ASP A 197 -3.83 -3.64 3.37
CA ASP A 197 -3.63 -2.18 3.42
C ASP A 197 -3.52 -1.57 2.00
N GLU A 198 -4.63 -1.69 1.27
CA GLU A 198 -4.76 -1.33 -0.15
C GLU A 198 -5.90 -0.34 -0.37
N ASP A 199 -6.06 0.62 0.56
CA ASP A 199 -7.03 1.71 0.49
C ASP A 199 -6.49 2.95 -0.25
N VAL A 200 -5.27 2.85 -0.80
CA VAL A 200 -4.61 3.88 -1.60
C VAL A 200 -4.02 3.26 -2.87
N VAL A 201 -4.26 3.89 -4.02
CA VAL A 201 -3.79 3.45 -5.35
C VAL A 201 -3.26 4.64 -6.18
N PHE A 202 -2.60 4.33 -7.30
CA PHE A 202 -2.04 5.30 -8.26
C PHE A 202 -1.06 6.31 -7.65
N LYS A 203 -0.43 5.96 -6.53
CA LYS A 203 0.65 6.73 -5.92
C LYS A 203 1.99 6.33 -6.52
N PHE A 204 2.08 6.39 -7.85
CA PHE A 204 3.29 6.04 -8.57
C PHE A 204 4.48 6.86 -8.08
N ASP A 205 4.31 8.13 -7.78
CA ASP A 205 5.38 8.97 -7.21
C ASP A 205 6.04 8.41 -5.95
N HIS A 206 5.34 7.59 -5.15
CA HIS A 206 5.93 6.98 -3.95
C HIS A 206 6.99 5.91 -4.30
N PHE A 207 6.93 5.33 -5.50
CA PHE A 207 7.96 4.42 -6.00
C PHE A 207 9.12 5.19 -6.68
N MET A 208 9.01 6.52 -6.88
CA MET A 208 10.08 7.35 -7.47
C MET A 208 11.21 7.53 -6.47
N ASN A 209 10.88 7.44 -5.18
CA ASN A 209 11.85 7.14 -4.15
C ASN A 209 12.07 5.62 -4.17
N PRO A 210 13.32 5.13 -4.29
CA PRO A 210 13.60 3.71 -4.20
C PRO A 210 12.84 3.09 -3.04
N ILE A 211 11.88 2.22 -3.35
CA ILE A 211 11.40 1.30 -2.33
C ILE A 211 12.59 0.40 -2.05
N ASN A 212 13.19 0.59 -0.88
CA ASN A 212 14.31 -0.19 -0.40
C ASN A 212 13.81 -1.59 -0.06
N LEU A 213 13.55 -2.39 -1.10
CA LEU A 213 13.52 -3.83 -0.94
C LEU A 213 14.92 -4.26 -0.52
N ASP A 214 14.98 -5.05 0.55
CA ASP A 214 16.22 -5.62 1.03
C ASP A 214 16.97 -6.33 -0.12
N GLU A 215 18.29 -6.15 -0.18
CA GLU A 215 19.11 -6.70 -1.24
C GLU A 215 18.96 -8.23 -1.36
N LYS A 216 18.87 -8.92 -0.22
CA LYS A 216 18.69 -10.38 -0.20
C LYS A 216 17.32 -10.75 -0.76
N LEU A 217 16.28 -9.97 -0.46
CA LEU A 217 14.95 -10.17 -1.02
C LEU A 217 14.95 -10.00 -2.54
N CYS A 218 15.58 -8.94 -3.07
CA CYS A 218 15.70 -8.75 -4.53
C CYS A 218 16.44 -9.91 -5.20
N LYS A 219 17.56 -10.37 -4.63
CA LYS A 219 18.30 -11.54 -5.14
C LYS A 219 17.45 -12.81 -5.12
N LEU A 220 16.70 -13.03 -4.04
CA LEU A 220 15.80 -14.17 -3.88
C LEU A 220 14.71 -14.18 -4.97
N ILE A 221 14.01 -13.06 -5.15
CA ILE A 221 12.96 -12.90 -6.15
C ILE A 221 13.51 -13.12 -7.56
N LYS A 222 14.68 -12.53 -7.88
CA LYS A 222 15.33 -12.71 -9.19
C LYS A 222 15.67 -14.17 -9.49
N SER A 223 16.28 -14.85 -8.52
CA SER A 223 16.60 -16.27 -8.63
C SER A 223 15.33 -17.08 -8.90
N PHE A 224 14.27 -16.81 -8.13
CA PHE A 224 12.99 -17.47 -8.29
C PHE A 224 12.37 -17.26 -9.67
N ILE A 225 12.30 -16.01 -10.17
CA ILE A 225 11.75 -15.66 -11.50
C ILE A 225 12.56 -16.30 -12.64
N THR A 226 13.88 -16.40 -12.47
CA THR A 226 14.78 -16.99 -13.47
C THR A 226 14.48 -18.48 -13.66
N ILE A 227 14.22 -19.19 -12.56
CA ILE A 227 14.04 -20.64 -12.54
C ILE A 227 12.58 -21.03 -12.80
N ASN A 228 11.61 -20.23 -12.34
CA ASN A 228 10.20 -20.60 -12.34
C ASN A 228 9.39 -19.82 -13.39
N ASP A 229 8.54 -20.54 -14.14
CA ASP A 229 7.65 -19.96 -15.15
C ASP A 229 6.29 -19.52 -14.61
N CYS A 230 5.97 -19.86 -13.36
CA CYS A 230 4.64 -19.62 -12.79
C CYS A 230 4.23 -18.14 -12.84
N ILE A 231 5.18 -17.22 -12.60
CA ILE A 231 4.96 -15.77 -12.64
C ILE A 231 4.56 -15.33 -14.04
N ILE A 232 5.36 -15.68 -15.05
CA ILE A 232 5.12 -15.27 -16.44
C ILE A 232 3.81 -15.85 -16.96
N LYS A 233 3.53 -17.13 -16.67
CA LYS A 233 2.27 -17.78 -17.04
C LYS A 233 1.06 -17.06 -16.44
N LYS A 234 1.13 -16.63 -15.17
CA LYS A 234 0.06 -15.87 -14.52
C LYS A 234 -0.09 -14.47 -15.11
N LEU A 235 1.00 -13.74 -15.31
CA LEU A 235 0.98 -12.39 -15.89
C LEU A 235 0.43 -12.34 -17.32
N GLN A 236 0.67 -13.39 -18.12
CA GLN A 236 0.08 -13.53 -19.46
C GLN A 236 -1.44 -13.60 -19.43
N ASN A 237 -2.02 -14.14 -18.35
CA ASN A 237 -3.47 -14.28 -18.18
C ASN A 237 -4.15 -13.05 -17.59
N TRP A 238 -3.41 -12.13 -16.97
CA TRP A 238 -3.97 -10.90 -16.41
C TRP A 238 -4.56 -10.01 -17.49
N LYS A 239 -5.82 -9.58 -17.33
CA LYS A 239 -6.49 -8.69 -18.28
C LYS A 239 -7.07 -7.51 -17.52
N LEU A 240 -6.66 -6.30 -17.87
CA LEU A 240 -7.20 -5.08 -17.25
C LEU A 240 -8.69 -4.95 -17.58
N ASN A 241 -9.53 -4.97 -16.56
CA ASN A 241 -10.95 -4.68 -16.69
C ASN A 241 -11.15 -3.16 -16.69
N ARG A 242 -11.50 -2.59 -17.85
CA ARG A 242 -11.65 -1.14 -18.01
C ARG A 242 -12.68 -0.54 -17.05
N SER A 243 -13.74 -1.27 -16.69
CA SER A 243 -14.75 -0.79 -15.75
C SER A 243 -14.12 -0.51 -14.38
N PHE A 244 -13.45 -1.50 -13.81
CA PHE A 244 -12.80 -1.35 -12.50
C PHE A 244 -11.73 -0.25 -12.47
N ILE A 245 -10.95 -0.10 -13.55
CA ILE A 245 -9.98 1.00 -13.64
C ILE A 245 -10.70 2.35 -13.63
N TYR A 246 -11.81 2.49 -14.35
CA TYR A 246 -12.55 3.74 -14.42
C TYR A 246 -13.22 4.09 -13.10
N ASP A 247 -13.71 3.09 -12.37
CA ASP A 247 -14.25 3.27 -11.02
C ASP A 247 -13.15 3.74 -10.05
N LEU A 248 -11.95 3.16 -10.11
CA LEU A 248 -10.79 3.64 -9.32
C LEU A 248 -10.41 5.07 -9.67
N CYS A 249 -10.35 5.40 -10.97
CA CYS A 249 -10.03 6.76 -11.43
C CYS A 249 -11.07 7.78 -10.93
N GLU A 250 -12.35 7.42 -10.91
CA GLU A 250 -13.42 8.29 -10.41
C GLU A 250 -13.27 8.58 -8.92
N ILE A 251 -12.98 7.56 -8.12
CA ILE A 251 -12.77 7.73 -6.66
C ILE A 251 -11.50 8.54 -6.37
N THR A 252 -10.44 8.32 -7.15
CA THR A 252 -9.11 8.92 -6.90
C THR A 252 -8.89 10.27 -7.60
N GLY A 253 -9.80 10.67 -8.49
CA GLY A 253 -9.67 11.89 -9.30
C GLY A 253 -8.62 11.81 -10.43
N ASN A 254 -8.15 10.61 -10.78
CA ASN A 254 -7.17 10.43 -11.86
C ASN A 254 -7.84 10.38 -13.23
N ASP A 255 -7.12 10.77 -14.29
CA ASP A 255 -7.65 10.69 -15.66
C ASP A 255 -7.83 9.23 -16.10
N LYS A 256 -9.05 8.89 -16.53
CA LYS A 256 -9.45 7.52 -16.91
C LYS A 256 -8.63 6.96 -18.08
N LYS A 257 -8.34 7.78 -19.10
CA LYS A 257 -7.66 7.31 -20.32
C LYS A 257 -6.16 7.18 -20.10
N GLU A 258 -5.55 8.19 -19.48
CA GLU A 258 -4.13 8.23 -19.15
C GLU A 258 -3.77 7.09 -18.19
N THR A 259 -4.51 6.92 -17.09
CA THR A 259 -4.26 5.86 -16.11
C THR A 259 -4.35 4.48 -16.76
N TYR A 260 -5.37 4.23 -17.57
CA TYR A 260 -5.51 2.94 -18.26
C TYR A 260 -4.36 2.68 -19.25
N ALA A 261 -3.88 3.72 -19.95
CA ALA A 261 -2.72 3.60 -20.84
C ALA A 261 -1.46 3.21 -20.07
N ILE A 262 -1.18 3.88 -18.95
CA ILE A 262 -0.06 3.59 -18.06
C ILE A 262 -0.12 2.14 -17.58
N LEU A 263 -1.25 1.72 -17.01
CA LEU A 263 -1.41 0.35 -16.51
C LEU A 263 -1.21 -0.70 -17.62
N LYS A 264 -1.70 -0.43 -18.83
CA LYS A 264 -1.56 -1.34 -19.97
C LYS A 264 -0.10 -1.49 -20.39
N GLU A 265 0.64 -0.38 -20.45
CA GLU A 265 2.07 -0.38 -20.78
C GLU A 265 2.88 -1.11 -19.70
N THR A 266 2.67 -0.77 -18.43
CA THR A 266 3.32 -1.45 -17.30
C THR A 266 3.04 -2.95 -17.31
N LEU A 267 1.80 -3.38 -17.59
CA LEU A 267 1.46 -4.80 -17.69
C LEU A 267 2.18 -5.51 -18.84
N LEU A 268 2.31 -4.85 -20.00
CA LEU A 268 3.07 -5.41 -21.13
C LEU A 268 4.55 -5.59 -20.78
N GLU A 269 5.11 -4.64 -20.05
CA GLU A 269 6.51 -4.68 -19.62
C GLU A 269 6.76 -5.85 -18.65
N ILE A 270 5.99 -5.98 -17.57
CA ILE A 270 6.21 -7.01 -16.55
C ILE A 270 5.97 -8.44 -17.08
N ARG A 271 5.26 -8.60 -18.21
CA ARG A 271 5.12 -9.89 -18.90
C ARG A 271 6.40 -10.36 -19.57
N ASN A 272 7.33 -9.45 -19.89
CA ASN A 272 8.62 -9.82 -20.43
C ASN A 272 9.55 -10.22 -19.29
N ARG A 273 10.01 -11.48 -19.27
CA ARG A 273 10.89 -11.99 -18.21
C ARG A 273 12.16 -11.15 -18.03
N LYS A 274 12.80 -10.72 -19.12
CA LYS A 274 14.04 -9.93 -19.02
C LYS A 274 13.76 -8.57 -18.38
N SER A 275 12.69 -7.88 -18.79
CA SER A 275 12.25 -6.62 -18.18
C SER A 275 11.86 -6.82 -16.71
N LEU A 276 11.11 -7.87 -16.40
CA LEU A 276 10.72 -8.22 -15.04
C LEU A 276 11.94 -8.47 -14.13
N ILE A 277 12.96 -9.20 -14.60
CA ILE A 277 14.20 -9.40 -13.82
C ILE A 277 14.93 -8.06 -13.63
N LYS A 278 14.92 -7.18 -14.64
CA LYS A 278 15.50 -5.84 -14.55
C LYS A 278 14.77 -4.96 -13.54
N LEU A 279 13.45 -5.12 -13.36
CA LEU A 279 12.68 -4.38 -12.36
C LEU A 279 13.24 -4.56 -10.93
N PHE A 280 13.85 -5.71 -10.65
CA PHE A 280 14.44 -6.03 -9.34
C PHE A 280 15.95 -5.75 -9.25
N THR A 281 16.50 -4.76 -9.98
CA THR A 281 17.91 -4.35 -9.86
C THR A 281 18.24 -3.63 -8.56
N PHE A 282 19.52 -3.70 -8.17
CA PHE A 282 20.01 -3.21 -6.87
C PHE A 282 19.50 -1.79 -6.56
N GLN A 283 19.04 -1.62 -5.32
CA GLN A 283 18.62 -0.38 -4.68
C GLN A 283 17.39 0.34 -5.22
N LYS A 284 16.77 -0.05 -6.34
CA LYS A 284 15.55 0.60 -6.85
C LYS A 284 14.63 -0.43 -7.50
N LEU A 285 13.41 -0.54 -7.02
CA LEU A 285 12.30 -0.84 -7.92
C LEU A 285 12.18 0.39 -8.82
N ILE A 286 12.90 0.40 -9.93
CA ILE A 286 12.98 1.58 -10.80
C ILE A 286 11.59 1.76 -11.40
N ILE A 287 10.88 2.82 -11.00
CA ILE A 287 9.84 3.33 -11.88
C ILE A 287 10.54 3.85 -13.11
N PHE A 288 10.20 3.30 -14.27
CA PHE A 288 10.45 3.98 -15.50
C PHE A 288 9.72 5.32 -15.47
N ARG A 289 10.50 6.41 -15.52
CA ARG A 289 10.00 7.76 -15.78
C ARG A 289 9.05 7.69 -16.97
N ASN A 290 7.75 7.72 -16.70
CA ASN A 290 6.79 8.01 -17.74
C ASN A 290 7.14 9.39 -18.28
N VAL A 291 7.69 9.44 -19.49
CA VAL A 291 8.06 10.69 -20.19
C VAL A 291 6.85 11.63 -20.24
N TYR A 292 5.63 11.08 -20.22
CA TYR A 292 4.37 11.81 -20.15
C TYR A 292 4.07 12.53 -18.82
N MET A 293 4.58 12.07 -17.67
CA MET A 293 4.40 12.82 -16.41
C MET A 293 5.29 14.06 -16.31
N ILE A 294 6.37 14.13 -17.11
CA ILE A 294 7.24 15.31 -17.14
C ILE A 294 6.57 16.45 -17.91
N GLU A 295 5.71 16.15 -18.89
CA GLU A 295 4.96 17.19 -19.62
C GLU A 295 3.95 17.92 -18.73
N LYS A 296 3.30 17.24 -17.77
CA LYS A 296 2.38 17.90 -16.83
C LYS A 296 3.06 18.61 -15.66
N ARG A 297 4.36 18.34 -15.39
CA ARG A 297 5.14 19.02 -14.35
C ARG A 297 5.99 20.18 -14.86
N LYS A 298 5.88 20.54 -16.15
CA LYS A 298 6.34 21.86 -16.60
C LYS A 298 5.16 22.83 -16.60
N ILE A 299 5.44 24.03 -16.11
CA ILE A 299 4.57 25.20 -15.96
C ILE A 299 3.83 25.20 -14.60
N PHE A 300 4.52 25.67 -13.55
CA PHE A 300 4.08 26.81 -12.74
C PHE A 300 5.31 27.46 -12.07
N TYR A 301 5.64 28.64 -12.60
CA TYR A 301 6.37 29.81 -12.08
C TYR A 301 7.49 29.66 -11.03
N ASN A 302 8.66 30.20 -11.39
CA ASN A 302 9.21 31.33 -10.66
C ASN A 302 9.39 32.48 -11.65
N ASP A 303 8.94 33.67 -11.24
CA ASP A 303 9.18 34.93 -11.93
C ASP A 303 10.70 35.18 -12.03
N ASP A 304 11.08 35.92 -13.07
CA ASP A 304 12.44 36.30 -13.48
C ASP A 304 13.15 35.30 -14.44
N GLU A 305 12.86 35.52 -15.73
CA GLU A 305 13.65 35.19 -16.93
C GLU A 305 14.27 33.79 -17.08
N VAL A 306 13.70 32.96 -17.98
CA VAL A 306 14.43 31.87 -18.62
C VAL A 306 14.11 31.81 -20.12
N TYR A 307 15.17 31.84 -20.94
CA TYR A 307 15.13 31.62 -22.38
C TYR A 307 14.62 30.20 -22.70
N PHE A 308 13.68 30.10 -23.64
CA PHE A 308 13.21 28.83 -24.20
C PHE A 308 14.11 28.42 -25.37
N ASP A 309 14.98 27.42 -25.18
CA ASP A 309 15.45 26.61 -26.29
C ASP A 309 14.42 25.48 -26.52
N PHE A 310 13.68 25.61 -27.62
CA PHE A 310 12.82 24.56 -28.13
C PHE A 310 13.70 23.46 -28.72
N LEU A 311 13.81 22.32 -28.05
CA LEU A 311 14.25 21.08 -28.71
C LEU A 311 13.18 20.69 -29.72
N THR A 312 13.41 21.02 -30.99
CA THR A 312 12.59 20.52 -32.09
C THR A 312 13.02 19.10 -32.45
N LYS A 313 12.09 18.38 -33.08
CA LYS A 313 12.07 16.93 -33.34
C LYS A 313 13.23 16.36 -34.20
N ASN A 314 14.30 17.12 -34.42
CA ASN A 314 15.44 16.77 -35.29
C ASN A 314 16.76 16.52 -34.53
N ASP A 315 16.78 16.59 -33.21
CA ASP A 315 17.97 16.17 -32.44
C ASP A 315 17.95 14.64 -32.26
N ILE A 316 18.23 13.94 -33.35
CA ILE A 316 18.68 12.55 -33.35
C ILE A 316 20.08 12.57 -32.72
N ILE A 317 20.21 12.06 -31.50
CA ILE A 317 21.51 11.68 -30.96
C ILE A 317 21.70 10.19 -31.27
N ASP A 318 22.75 9.97 -32.04
CA ASP A 318 23.27 8.68 -32.49
C ASP A 318 23.34 7.64 -31.37
N GLU A 319 23.03 6.41 -31.75
CA GLU A 319 23.22 5.21 -30.94
C GLU A 319 24.71 5.00 -30.64
N GLN A 320 25.08 5.10 -29.36
CA GLN A 320 26.14 4.28 -28.80
C GLN A 320 25.90 4.09 -27.29
N PHE A 321 25.26 2.96 -26.97
CA PHE A 321 25.24 2.44 -25.61
C PHE A 321 26.62 1.89 -25.28
N ASP A 322 27.39 2.65 -24.50
CA ASP A 322 28.47 2.08 -23.71
C ASP A 322 28.24 2.37 -22.23
N SER A 323 28.50 1.34 -21.43
CA SER A 323 28.30 1.30 -19.99
C SER A 323 29.25 2.25 -19.28
N ASP A 324 28.71 3.28 -18.62
CA ASP A 324 28.88 3.51 -17.18
C ASP A 324 28.48 4.95 -16.78
N LYS A 325 27.54 5.02 -15.83
CA LYS A 325 27.24 6.18 -14.95
C LYS A 325 26.96 7.53 -15.64
N VAL A 326 25.67 7.85 -15.79
CA VAL A 326 25.22 9.25 -15.79
C VAL A 326 25.05 9.69 -14.34
N ILE A 327 26.06 10.34 -13.78
CA ILE A 327 25.94 11.13 -12.54
C ILE A 327 25.48 12.53 -12.96
N VAL A 328 24.22 12.86 -12.70
CA VAL A 328 23.77 14.25 -12.77
C VAL A 328 24.11 14.90 -11.44
N THR A 329 25.27 15.56 -11.38
CA THR A 329 25.66 16.41 -10.24
C THR A 329 25.00 17.77 -10.41
N TYR A 330 24.13 18.15 -9.48
CA TYR A 330 23.60 19.51 -9.38
C TYR A 330 24.58 20.33 -8.53
N THR A 331 25.29 21.25 -9.15
CA THR A 331 26.13 22.22 -8.43
C THR A 331 25.34 23.51 -8.30
N GLU A 332 24.80 23.79 -7.11
CA GLU A 332 24.32 25.13 -6.77
C GLU A 332 25.53 26.08 -6.80
N ARG A 333 25.60 26.95 -7.81
CA ARG A 333 26.45 28.13 -7.73
C ARG A 333 25.71 29.15 -6.84
N ARG A 334 26.10 29.24 -5.58
CA ARG A 334 25.84 30.46 -4.80
C ARG A 334 26.52 31.62 -5.54
N LYS A 335 25.73 32.59 -6.00
CA LYS A 335 26.26 33.92 -6.25
C LYS A 335 26.52 34.51 -4.87
N ASP A 336 27.79 34.56 -4.48
CA ASP A 336 28.22 35.45 -3.41
C ASP A 336 27.91 36.88 -3.90
N PHE A 337 27.03 37.57 -3.16
CA PHE A 337 26.85 39.01 -3.35
C PHE A 337 28.06 39.69 -2.71
N ASP A 338 28.94 40.22 -3.56
CA ASP A 338 29.91 41.23 -3.17
C ASP A 338 29.14 42.50 -2.78
N ASP A 339 29.01 42.72 -1.48
CA ASP A 339 28.56 43.99 -0.91
C ASP A 339 29.80 44.90 -0.82
N THR A 340 30.03 45.69 -1.87
CA THR A 340 30.92 46.86 -1.80
C THR A 340 30.29 48.06 -2.52
N SER A 341 30.39 49.22 -1.85
CA SER A 341 29.85 50.58 -2.14
C SER A 341 28.42 50.81 -1.65
N LEU A 342 28.12 51.71 -0.70
CA LEU A 342 28.78 52.93 -0.19
C LEU A 342 28.47 53.14 1.29
#